data_AF-A0A6N9YN30-F1
#
_entry.id   AF-A0A6N9YN30-F1
#
_cell.length_a   1.000
_cell.length_b   1.000
_cell.length_c   1.000
_cell.angle_alpha   90.00
_cell.angle_beta   90.00
_cell.angle_gamma   90.00
#
_symmetry.space_group_name_H-M   'P 1'
#
loop_
_entity.id
_entity.type
_entity.pdbx_description
1 polymer ?
#
loop_
_entity_poly.entity_id
_entity_poly.type
_entity_poly.pdbx_seq_one_letter_code
_entity_poly.pdbx_strand_id
1 'polypeptide(L)'
;MPPTNPDRRVRPAADILVELGRTHTELSDAIAELVTAVADTGRKGTVTLKLTVEPIGEEARESGIKLGAEVSRKIPQIPLKAATFFLGEDDVLTREHPGQQRIAMRAVPTTDTVTNQEGIAQ
;
A
#
# COMPACT_ATOMS: atom_id res chain seq x y z
N MET A 1 17.94 32.85 -12.97
CA MET A 1 16.91 32.35 -13.89
C MET A 1 17.61 31.78 -15.12
N PRO A 2 17.27 30.58 -15.59
CA PRO A 2 17.78 30.09 -16.87
C PRO A 2 17.29 30.99 -18.01
N PRO A 3 18.08 31.18 -19.08
CA PRO A 3 17.70 32.01 -20.22
C PRO A 3 16.43 31.44 -20.85
N THR A 4 15.35 32.22 -20.82
CA THR A 4 14.10 31.86 -21.46
C THR A 4 14.24 32.23 -22.94
N ASN A 5 14.55 31.25 -23.78
CA ASN A 5 14.60 31.46 -25.23
C ASN A 5 13.17 31.67 -25.75
N PRO A 6 12.80 32.86 -26.25
CA PRO A 6 11.43 33.18 -26.66
C PRO A 6 10.96 32.37 -27.87
N ASP A 7 11.87 31.78 -28.65
CA ASP A 7 11.56 30.97 -29.84
C ASP A 7 11.45 29.45 -29.54
N ARG A 8 11.48 29.05 -28.26
CA ARG A 8 11.36 27.63 -27.90
C ARG A 8 9.95 27.12 -28.20
N ARG A 9 9.80 26.43 -29.34
CA ARG A 9 8.58 25.66 -29.64
C ARG A 9 8.49 24.46 -28.70
N VAL A 10 7.64 24.58 -27.68
CA VAL A 10 7.34 23.50 -26.75
C VAL A 10 6.13 22.75 -27.29
N ARG A 11 6.30 21.45 -27.58
CA ARG A 11 5.17 20.57 -27.90
C ARG A 11 4.34 20.31 -26.62
N PRO A 12 3.01 20.27 -26.70
CA PRO A 12 2.18 19.81 -25.59
C PRO A 12 2.60 18.40 -25.15
N ALA A 13 2.75 18.21 -23.84
CA ALA A 13 3.17 16.92 -23.29
C ALA A 13 2.16 15.80 -23.61
N ALA A 14 0.86 16.12 -23.65
CA ALA A 14 -0.19 15.17 -23.98
C ALA A 14 0.00 14.57 -25.38
N ASP A 15 0.39 15.37 -26.38
CA ASP A 15 0.60 14.90 -27.75
C ASP A 15 1.75 13.88 -27.82
N ILE A 16 2.83 14.13 -27.07
CA ILE A 16 3.98 13.21 -26.97
C ILE A 16 3.54 11.90 -26.31
N LEU A 17 2.68 11.96 -25.30
CA LEU A 17 2.16 10.75 -24.65
C LEU A 17 1.29 9.94 -25.60
N VAL A 18 0.41 10.60 -26.37
CA VAL A 18 -0.42 9.92 -27.37
C VAL A 18 0.45 9.19 -28.41
N GLU A 19 1.56 9.78 -28.85
CA GLU A 19 2.51 9.15 -29.77
C GLU A 19 3.23 7.92 -29.18
N LEU A 20 3.41 7.86 -27.85
CA LEU A 20 3.96 6.68 -27.17
C LEU A 20 2.98 5.49 -27.13
N GLY A 21 1.73 5.68 -27.57
CA GLY A 21 0.74 4.64 -27.84
C GLY A 21 0.42 3.75 -26.63
N ARG A 22 1.18 2.65 -26.47
CA ARG A 22 0.97 1.67 -25.40
C ARG A 22 1.05 2.29 -24.00
N THR A 23 2.05 3.15 -23.76
CA THR A 23 2.21 3.81 -22.45
C THR A 23 1.02 4.73 -22.14
N HIS A 24 0.46 5.41 -23.14
CA HIS A 24 -0.71 6.26 -22.95
C HIS A 24 -1.94 5.47 -22.52
N THR A 25 -2.20 4.34 -23.20
CA THR A 25 -3.32 3.46 -22.83
C THR A 25 -3.13 2.91 -21.42
N GLU A 26 -1.95 2.39 -21.10
CA GLU A 26 -1.64 1.84 -19.77
C GLU A 26 -1.77 2.90 -18.66
N LEU A 27 -1.29 4.12 -18.90
CA LEU A 27 -1.44 5.22 -17.96
C LEU A 27 -2.91 5.59 -17.75
N SER A 28 -3.70 5.63 -18.82
CA SER A 28 -5.13 5.95 -18.77
C SER A 28 -5.89 4.91 -17.95
N ASP A 29 -5.61 3.62 -18.20
CA ASP A 29 -6.21 2.51 -17.45
C ASP A 29 -5.78 2.54 -15.97
N ALA A 30 -4.50 2.79 -15.68
CA ALA A 30 -4.00 2.90 -14.32
C ALA A 30 -4.63 4.06 -13.54
N ILE A 31 -4.93 5.18 -14.21
CA ILE A 31 -5.65 6.31 -13.60
C ILE A 31 -7.10 5.91 -13.29
N ALA A 32 -7.80 5.27 -14.24
CA ALA A 32 -9.18 4.82 -14.04
C ALA A 32 -9.30 3.82 -12.88
N GLU A 33 -8.37 2.86 -12.81
CA GLU A 33 -8.29 1.88 -11.72
C GLU A 33 -8.00 2.57 -10.38
N LEU A 34 -7.06 3.52 -10.36
CA LEU A 34 -6.72 4.26 -9.15
C LEU A 34 -7.91 5.06 -8.63
N VAL A 35 -8.65 5.75 -9.49
CA VAL A 35 -9.83 6.55 -9.10
C VAL A 35 -10.89 5.66 -8.47
N THR A 36 -11.19 4.52 -9.11
CA THR A 36 -12.14 3.52 -8.57
C THR A 36 -11.68 3.03 -7.19
N ALA A 37 -10.42 2.60 -7.07
CA ALA A 37 -9.90 2.08 -5.81
C ALA A 37 -9.84 3.13 -4.69
N VAL A 38 -9.51 4.40 -5.00
CA VAL A 38 -9.54 5.49 -4.02
C VAL A 38 -10.97 5.76 -3.55
N ALA A 39 -11.95 5.74 -4.47
CA ALA A 39 -13.35 5.93 -4.13
C ALA A 39 -13.88 4.79 -3.23
N ASP A 40 -13.55 3.55 -3.55
CA ASP A 40 -14.02 2.37 -2.80
C ASP A 40 -13.36 2.24 -1.42
N THR A 41 -12.05 2.55 -1.33
CA THR A 41 -11.28 2.36 -0.09
C THR A 41 -11.27 3.59 0.82
N GLY A 42 -11.53 4.79 0.27
CA GLY A 42 -11.31 6.07 0.95
C GLY A 42 -9.84 6.36 1.25
N ARG A 43 -8.90 5.62 0.65
CA ARG A 43 -7.46 5.73 0.93
C ARG A 43 -6.73 6.34 -0.24
N LYS A 44 -5.67 7.10 0.06
CA LYS A 44 -4.78 7.67 -0.97
C LYS A 44 -4.12 6.56 -1.78
N GLY A 45 -4.01 6.76 -3.08
CA GLY A 45 -3.10 6.00 -3.93
C GLY A 45 -2.33 6.92 -4.87
N THR A 46 -1.47 6.36 -5.71
CA THR A 46 -0.53 7.14 -6.52
C THR A 46 -0.25 6.43 -7.83
N VAL A 47 -0.23 7.18 -8.93
CA VAL A 47 0.26 6.74 -10.24
C VAL A 47 1.42 7.66 -10.63
N THR A 48 2.51 7.07 -11.10
CA THR A 48 3.73 7.78 -11.48
C THR A 48 4.12 7.38 -12.90
N LEU A 49 4.26 8.38 -13.77
CA LEU A 49 4.87 8.24 -15.09
C LEU A 49 6.33 8.69 -15.03
N LYS A 50 7.24 7.81 -15.44
CA LYS A 50 8.66 8.10 -15.57
C LYS A 50 9.02 8.16 -17.06
N LEU A 51 9.61 9.28 -17.47
CA LEU A 51 10.13 9.48 -18.83
C LEU A 51 11.66 9.47 -18.79
N THR A 52 12.27 8.66 -19.64
CA THR A 52 13.72 8.56 -19.81
C THR A 52 14.10 9.05 -21.19
N VAL A 53 15.03 9.99 -21.29
CA VAL A 53 15.45 10.59 -22.55
C VAL A 53 16.93 10.29 -22.76
N GLU A 54 17.26 9.61 -23.86
CA GLU A 54 18.61 9.13 -24.16
C GLU A 54 19.00 9.47 -25.59
N PRO A 55 20.24 9.90 -25.87
CA PRO A 55 20.70 10.09 -27.24
C PRO A 55 20.88 8.74 -27.95
N ILE A 56 20.62 8.70 -29.25
CA ILE A 56 20.96 7.55 -30.08
C ILE A 56 22.37 7.80 -30.62
N GLY A 57 23.41 7.32 -29.93
CA GLY A 57 24.80 7.53 -30.34
C GLY A 57 25.49 8.74 -29.69
N GLU A 58 26.70 9.06 -30.16
CA GLU A 58 27.59 10.07 -29.54
C GLU A 58 27.07 11.50 -29.73
N GLU A 59 26.39 11.77 -30.86
CA GLU A 59 25.83 13.07 -31.20
C GLU A 59 24.30 13.08 -31.28
N ALA A 60 23.65 13.44 -30.17
CA ALA A 60 22.19 13.49 -30.03
C ALA A 60 21.46 14.35 -31.07
N ARG A 61 22.10 15.42 -31.54
CA ARG A 61 21.51 16.39 -32.48
C ARG A 61 21.43 15.86 -33.90
N GLU A 62 22.35 14.97 -34.29
CA GLU A 62 22.42 14.41 -35.63
C GLU A 62 21.76 13.02 -35.70
N SER A 63 21.93 12.22 -34.64
CA SER A 63 21.55 10.81 -34.64
C SER A 63 20.19 10.53 -34.00
N GLY A 64 19.59 11.55 -33.37
CA GLY A 64 18.26 11.48 -32.77
C GLY A 64 18.26 11.16 -31.27
N ILE A 65 17.05 11.17 -30.69
CA ILE A 65 16.81 10.96 -29.26
C ILE A 65 15.79 9.84 -29.10
N LYS A 66 16.07 8.91 -28.20
CA LYS A 66 15.16 7.87 -27.73
C LYS A 66 14.40 8.38 -26.50
N LEU A 67 13.08 8.21 -26.53
CA LEU A 67 12.20 8.48 -25.40
C LEU A 67 11.65 7.15 -24.87
N GLY A 68 12.06 6.76 -23.68
CA GLY A 68 11.49 5.66 -22.92
C GLY A 68 10.43 6.15 -21.94
N ALA A 69 9.40 5.35 -21.69
CA ALA A 69 8.36 5.67 -20.72
C ALA A 69 7.98 4.44 -19.90
N GLU A 70 7.80 4.64 -18.60
CA GLU A 70 7.47 3.60 -17.62
C GLU A 70 6.34 4.12 -16.71
N VAL A 71 5.30 3.30 -16.52
CA VAL A 71 4.17 3.62 -15.63
C VAL A 71 4.25 2.73 -14.40
N SER A 72 4.19 3.34 -13.21
CA SER A 72 4.12 2.62 -11.94
C SER A 72 2.92 3.09 -11.12
N ARG A 73 2.27 2.17 -10.41
CA ARG A 73 1.04 2.46 -9.67
C ARG A 73 1.03 1.81 -8.30
N LYS A 74 0.53 2.54 -7.31
CA LYS A 74 0.26 2.09 -5.95
C LYS A 74 -1.23 2.20 -5.71
N ILE A 75 -1.93 1.13 -6.06
CA ILE A 75 -3.39 1.03 -5.93
C ILE A 75 -3.72 0.73 -4.47
N PRO A 76 -4.58 1.55 -3.82
CA PRO A 76 -5.01 1.28 -2.45
C PRO A 76 -5.77 -0.05 -2.38
N GLN A 77 -5.49 -0.84 -1.35
CA GLN A 77 -6.25 -2.06 -1.07
C GLN A 77 -6.96 -1.94 0.27
N ILE A 78 -8.14 -2.54 0.35
CA ILE A 78 -8.83 -2.78 1.63
C ILE A 78 -7.93 -3.74 2.41
N PRO A 79 -7.49 -3.40 3.63
CA PRO A 79 -6.68 -4.32 4.41
C PRO A 79 -7.54 -5.54 4.72
N LEU A 80 -7.20 -6.68 4.13
CA LEU A 80 -7.67 -7.96 4.64
C LEU A 80 -7.22 -8.02 6.09
N LYS A 81 -8.12 -8.41 7.01
CA LYS A 81 -7.74 -8.65 8.41
C LYS A 81 -6.58 -9.65 8.40
N ALA A 82 -5.37 -9.16 8.66
CA ALA A 82 -4.19 -10.00 8.73
C ALA A 82 -4.41 -10.98 9.88
N ALA A 83 -4.50 -12.27 9.56
CA ALA A 83 -4.43 -13.30 10.58
C ALA A 83 -2.97 -13.41 11.00
N THR A 84 -2.65 -13.05 12.24
CA THR A 84 -1.34 -13.30 12.82
C THR A 84 -1.18 -14.80 13.01
N PHE A 85 -0.14 -15.37 12.40
CA PHE A 85 0.32 -16.73 12.64
C PHE A 85 1.67 -16.68 13.35
N PHE A 86 1.89 -17.58 14.30
CA PHE A 86 3.16 -17.78 14.96
C PHE A 86 3.87 -18.97 14.31
N LEU A 87 5.19 -18.91 14.21
CA LEU A 87 6.01 -20.02 13.73
C LEU A 87 6.23 -20.99 14.90
N GLY A 88 5.67 -22.20 14.82
CA GLY A 88 5.89 -23.26 15.79
C GLY A 88 7.27 -23.91 15.65
N GLU A 89 7.64 -24.73 16.64
CA GLU A 89 8.95 -25.41 16.70
C GLU A 89 9.18 -26.42 15.56
N ASP A 90 8.10 -26.90 14.94
CA ASP A 90 8.12 -27.85 13.82
C ASP A 90 8.06 -27.18 12.43
N ASP A 91 8.36 -25.87 12.32
CA ASP A 91 8.16 -25.05 11.11
C ASP A 91 6.70 -24.99 10.60
N VAL A 92 5.74 -25.37 11.45
CA VAL A 92 4.31 -25.29 11.16
C VAL A 92 3.74 -23.97 11.67
N LEU A 93 2.95 -23.29 10.83
CA LEU A 93 2.23 -22.07 11.21
C LEU A 93 1.08 -22.39 12.17
N THR A 94 1.15 -21.88 13.39
CA THR A 94 0.13 -22.05 14.42
C THR A 94 -0.55 -20.72 14.76
N ARG A 95 -1.80 -20.77 15.21
CA ARG A 95 -2.49 -19.59 15.78
C ARG A 95 -2.16 -19.36 17.26
N GLU A 96 -1.62 -20.39 17.91
CA GLU A 96 -1.21 -20.37 19.31
C GLU A 96 0.31 -20.21 19.38
N HIS A 97 0.80 -19.29 20.22
CA HIS A 97 2.22 -19.01 20.37
C HIS A 97 2.92 -20.18 21.10
N PRO A 98 4.01 -20.75 20.55
CA PRO A 98 4.64 -21.98 21.08
C PRO A 98 5.18 -21.83 22.51
N GLY A 99 5.51 -20.61 22.95
CA GLY A 99 5.95 -20.32 24.31
C GLY A 99 4.83 -20.08 25.34
N GLN A 100 3.55 -20.18 24.96
CA GLN A 100 2.45 -19.86 25.87
C GLN A 100 2.21 -21.00 26.87
N GLN A 101 2.71 -20.84 28.10
CA GLN A 101 2.44 -21.76 29.20
C GLN A 101 0.94 -21.73 29.55
N ARG A 102 0.23 -22.84 29.33
CA ARG A 102 -1.16 -22.98 29.78
C ARG A 102 -1.16 -23.04 31.31
N ILE A 103 -1.66 -21.99 31.94
CA ILE A 103 -1.83 -21.95 33.39
C ILE A 103 -3.12 -22.71 33.72
N ALA A 104 -3.05 -23.71 34.59
CA ALA A 104 -4.24 -24.39 35.10
C ALA A 104 -5.03 -23.40 35.98
N MET A 105 -6.21 -22.99 35.55
CA MET A 105 -7.08 -22.13 36.36
C MET A 105 -7.54 -22.91 37.59
N ARG A 106 -7.08 -22.51 38.77
CA ARG A 106 -7.62 -22.96 40.05
C ARG A 106 -8.79 -22.07 40.40
N ALA A 107 -9.99 -22.65 40.50
CA ALA A 107 -11.16 -21.93 41.00
C ALA A 107 -10.86 -21.43 42.42
N VAL A 108 -11.03 -20.14 42.64
CA VAL A 108 -11.06 -19.56 43.99
C VAL A 108 -12.40 -19.93 44.62
N PRO A 109 -12.43 -20.55 45.80
CA PRO A 109 -13.69 -20.72 46.51
C PRO A 109 -14.19 -19.34 46.90
N THR A 110 -15.36 -18.94 46.40
CA THR A 110 -16.11 -17.82 46.96
C THR A 110 -16.55 -18.24 48.35
N THR A 111 -15.93 -17.68 49.38
CA THR A 111 -16.40 -17.81 50.75
C THR A 111 -17.67 -16.98 50.88
N ASP A 112 -18.82 -17.60 50.69
CA ASP A 112 -20.09 -17.06 51.16
C ASP A 112 -20.11 -17.11 52.69
N THR A 113 -19.57 -16.07 53.33
CA THR A 113 -19.72 -15.81 54.76
C THR A 113 -20.62 -14.61 54.97
N VAL A 114 -21.91 -14.86 55.24
CA VAL A 114 -22.71 -14.00 56.12
C VAL A 114 -23.55 -14.90 57.04
N THR A 115 -22.93 -15.41 58.09
CA THR A 115 -23.65 -15.91 59.27
C THR A 115 -23.83 -14.73 60.21
N ASN A 116 -24.99 -14.08 60.18
CA ASN A 116 -25.34 -13.10 61.20
C ASN A 116 -26.02 -13.86 62.36
N GLN A 117 -25.26 -14.13 63.42
CA GLN A 117 -25.82 -14.42 64.73
C GLN A 117 -25.86 -13.12 65.52
N GLU A 118 -27.06 -12.59 65.74
CA GLU A 118 -27.32 -11.70 66.87
C GLU A 118 -28.42 -12.35 67.71
N GLY A 119 -28.07 -12.64 68.96
CA GLY A 119 -29.00 -13.13 69.96
C GLY A 119 -29.77 -12.00 70.66
N ILE A 120 -30.69 -12.46 71.52
CA ILE A 120 -31.29 -11.81 72.69
C ILE A 120 -32.27 -10.64 72.46
N ALA A 121 -33.54 -10.83 72.83
CA ALA A 121 -34.08 -10.43 74.14
C ALA A 121 -35.61 -10.26 74.10
N GLN A 122 -36.26 -10.93 75.07
CA GLN A 122 -37.55 -10.65 75.71
C GLN A 122 -38.85 -10.90 74.93
#